data_AF-A0A6U6QIG7-F1
#
_entry.id   AF-A0A6U6QIG7-F1
#
_cell.length_a   1.000
_cell.length_b   1.000
_cell.length_c   1.000
_cell.angle_alpha   90.00
_cell.angle_beta   90.00
_cell.angle_gamma   90.00
#
_symmetry.space_group_name_H-M   'P 1'
#
loop_
_entity.id
_entity.type
_entity.pdbx_description
1 polymer ?
#
loop_
_entity_poly.entity_id
_entity_poly.type
_entity_poly.pdbx_seq_one_letter_code
_entity_poly.pdbx_strand_id
1 'polypeptide(L)'
;NMATSCVSAVFLSTMFVAVMLTVTLQNLVLVVFATLHVIGVCLALVATLVLQGHKLGVVESISVSLLVGLSIDYLVHLASAYQDQLATQSRVQRTIAAVSQFGGTVMAGAATTGLSAVFLLMGTLTFFSGVG
;
A
#
# COMPACT_ATOMS: atom_id res chain seq x y z
N ASN A 1 -1.75 27.97 8.46
CA ASN A 1 -0.67 27.34 7.68
C ASN A 1 -1.04 25.92 7.30
N MET A 2 -1.33 25.66 6.02
CA MET A 2 -1.65 24.31 5.53
C MET A 2 -0.48 23.33 5.66
N ALA A 3 0.77 23.82 5.61
CA ALA A 3 1.96 23.01 5.83
C ALA A 3 1.99 22.40 7.24
N THR A 4 1.62 23.16 8.27
CA THR A 4 1.63 22.68 9.66
C THR A 4 0.56 21.60 9.89
N SER A 5 -0.60 21.73 9.24
CA SER A 5 -1.68 20.73 9.28
C SER A 5 -1.35 19.45 8.51
N CYS A 6 -0.61 19.55 7.40
CA CYS A 6 -0.13 18.36 6.68
C CYS A 6 0.92 17.59 7.49
N VAL A 7 1.87 18.31 8.09
CA VAL A 7 2.92 17.68 8.91
C VAL A 7 2.31 16.99 10.14
N SER A 8 1.34 17.62 10.82
CA SER A 8 0.68 16.99 11.96
C SER A 8 -0.15 15.77 11.56
N ALA A 9 -0.83 15.79 10.40
CA ALA A 9 -1.56 14.65 9.86
C ALA A 9 -0.63 13.47 9.50
N VAL A 10 0.51 13.74 8.85
CA VAL A 10 1.52 12.72 8.52
C VAL A 10 2.13 12.13 9.80
N PHE A 11 2.45 12.96 10.79
CA PHE A 11 2.97 12.48 12.07
C PHE A 11 1.96 11.60 12.80
N LEU A 12 0.70 12.03 12.89
CA LEU A 12 -0.35 11.30 13.61
C LEU A 12 -0.68 9.97 12.93
N SER A 13 -0.79 9.97 11.59
CA SER A 13 -1.04 8.74 10.82
C SER A 13 0.14 7.77 10.92
N THR A 14 1.38 8.25 10.82
CA THR A 14 2.58 7.41 10.97
C THR A 14 2.65 6.80 12.37
N MET A 15 2.35 7.58 13.41
CA MET A 15 2.30 7.08 14.80
C MET A 15 1.20 6.03 14.99
N PHE A 16 0.00 6.27 14.47
CA PHE A 16 -1.10 5.33 14.59
C PHE A 16 -0.79 4.00 13.90
N VAL A 17 -0.22 4.06 12.70
CA VAL A 17 0.20 2.87 11.94
C VAL A 17 1.34 2.14 12.67
N ALA A 18 2.33 2.86 13.19
CA ALA A 18 3.42 2.25 13.96
C ALA A 18 2.91 1.54 15.23
N VAL A 19 1.94 2.10 15.94
CA VAL A 19 1.31 1.47 17.11
C VAL A 19 0.53 0.22 16.71
N MET A 20 -0.32 0.30 15.69
CA MET A 20 -1.07 -0.86 15.18
C MET A 20 -0.12 -1.98 14.74
N LEU A 21 0.92 -1.66 13.98
CA LEU A 21 1.94 -2.63 13.56
C LEU A 21 2.71 -3.21 14.74
N THR A 22 3.02 -2.43 15.77
CA THR A 22 3.71 -2.95 16.97
C THR A 22 2.83 -3.95 17.71
N VAL A 23 1.52 -3.69 17.81
CA VAL A 23 0.53 -4.59 18.41
C VAL A 23 0.37 -5.86 17.58
N THR A 24 0.28 -5.74 16.25
CA THR A 24 0.06 -6.89 15.37
C THR A 24 1.31 -7.73 15.14
N LEU A 25 2.51 -7.14 15.21
CA LEU A 25 3.74 -7.80 14.76
C LEU A 25 4.68 -8.25 15.88
N GLN A 26 4.60 -7.70 17.09
CA GLN A 26 5.46 -8.11 18.23
C GLN A 26 6.96 -8.34 17.90
N ASN A 27 7.48 -7.69 16.84
CA ASN A 27 8.80 -7.95 16.27
C ASN A 27 9.32 -6.69 15.56
N LEU A 28 10.37 -6.11 16.14
CA LEU A 28 10.94 -4.81 15.77
C LEU A 28 11.39 -4.72 14.30
N VAL A 29 11.86 -5.81 13.70
CA VAL A 29 12.36 -5.79 12.32
C VAL A 29 11.21 -5.57 11.33
N LEU A 30 10.07 -6.22 11.56
CA LEU A 30 8.89 -6.08 10.69
C LEU A 30 8.26 -4.70 10.85
N VAL A 31 8.30 -4.14 12.06
CA VAL A 31 7.88 -2.76 12.32
C VAL A 31 8.71 -1.79 11.47
N VAL A 32 10.05 -1.91 11.44
CA VAL A 32 10.91 -1.01 10.63
C VAL A 32 10.58 -1.07 9.13
N PHE A 33 10.35 -2.26 8.58
CA PHE A 33 9.96 -2.42 7.17
C PHE A 33 8.60 -1.76 6.89
N ALA A 34 7.65 -1.91 7.80
CA ALA A 34 6.34 -1.32 7.65
C ALA A 34 6.37 0.22 7.82
N THR A 35 7.22 0.77 8.71
CA THR A 35 7.44 2.22 8.80
C THR A 35 8.06 2.78 7.53
N LEU A 36 9.04 2.09 6.93
CA LEU A 36 9.59 2.46 5.63
C LEU A 36 8.53 2.44 4.52
N HIS A 37 7.62 1.47 4.56
CA HIS A 37 6.52 1.39 3.61
C HIS A 37 5.57 2.60 3.72
N VAL A 38 5.19 3.00 4.93
CA VAL A 38 4.34 4.19 5.16
C VAL A 38 5.01 5.47 4.65
N ILE A 39 6.31 5.62 4.86
CA ILE A 39 7.09 6.75 4.35
C ILE A 39 7.12 6.72 2.82
N GLY A 40 7.37 5.55 2.22
CA GLY A 40 7.35 5.37 0.77
C GLY A 40 6.00 5.70 0.14
N VAL A 41 4.91 5.31 0.80
CA VAL A 41 3.54 5.68 0.43
C VAL A 41 3.32 7.19 0.49
N CYS A 42 3.76 7.86 1.56
CA CYS A 42 3.63 9.32 1.67
C CYS A 42 4.43 10.03 0.57
N LEU A 43 5.62 9.54 0.24
CA LEU A 43 6.42 10.06 -0.86
C LEU A 43 5.76 9.80 -2.21
N ALA A 44 5.17 8.62 -2.42
CA ALA A 44 4.44 8.31 -3.66
C ALA A 44 3.23 9.23 -3.83
N LEU A 45 2.48 9.51 -2.76
CA LEU A 45 1.41 10.50 -2.74
C LEU A 45 1.93 11.89 -3.14
N VAL A 46 2.98 12.39 -2.47
CA VAL A 46 3.55 13.70 -2.82
C VAL A 46 4.09 13.72 -4.26
N ALA A 47 4.69 12.62 -4.72
CA ALA A 47 5.20 12.49 -6.07
C ALA A 47 4.09 12.49 -7.12
N THR A 48 2.96 11.83 -6.90
CA THR A 48 1.82 11.87 -7.83
C THR A 48 1.19 13.27 -7.90
N LEU A 49 1.09 13.97 -6.75
CA LEU A 49 0.67 15.37 -6.70
C LEU A 49 1.58 16.26 -7.57
N VAL A 50 2.90 16.02 -7.56
CA VAL A 50 3.90 16.82 -8.28
C VAL A 50 4.02 16.42 -9.76
N LEU A 51 3.96 15.12 -10.07
CA LEU A 51 4.15 14.59 -11.43
C LEU A 51 2.95 14.87 -12.34
N GLN A 52 1.72 14.83 -11.82
CA GLN A 52 0.56 14.94 -12.71
C GLN A 52 0.33 16.36 -13.23
N GLY A 53 0.81 17.42 -12.58
CA GLY A 53 0.67 18.83 -13.03
C GLY A 53 -0.78 19.31 -13.28
N HIS A 54 -1.75 18.41 -13.17
CA HIS A 54 -3.17 18.51 -13.41
C HIS A 54 -3.89 18.43 -12.06
N LYS A 55 -5.08 19.01 -11.97
CA LYS A 55 -5.93 18.91 -10.78
C LYS A 55 -6.24 17.45 -10.53
N LEU A 56 -5.77 16.90 -9.40
CA LEU A 56 -6.13 15.54 -9.01
C LEU A 56 -7.63 15.43 -8.97
N GLY A 57 -8.16 14.55 -9.82
CA GLY A 57 -9.54 14.20 -9.78
C GLY A 57 -9.85 13.44 -8.50
N VAL A 58 -11.13 13.42 -8.15
CA VAL A 58 -11.64 12.57 -7.06
C VAL A 58 -11.27 11.11 -7.31
N VAL A 59 -11.25 10.68 -8.58
CA VAL A 59 -10.96 9.30 -8.98
C VAL A 59 -9.51 8.91 -8.71
N GLU A 60 -8.52 9.72 -9.12
CA GLU A 60 -7.11 9.39 -8.86
C GLU A 60 -6.77 9.34 -7.37
N SER A 61 -7.34 10.26 -6.58
CA SER A 61 -7.16 10.26 -5.13
C SER A 61 -7.71 8.98 -4.48
N ILE A 62 -8.89 8.52 -4.92
CA ILE A 62 -9.47 7.25 -4.45
C ILE A 62 -8.60 6.07 -4.87
N SER A 63 -8.15 6.02 -6.13
CA SER A 63 -7.30 4.93 -6.63
C SER A 63 -5.99 4.83 -5.85
N VAL A 64 -5.31 5.94 -5.58
CA VAL A 64 -4.06 5.93 -4.80
C VAL A 64 -4.32 5.51 -3.35
N SER A 65 -5.39 6.02 -2.72
CA SER A 65 -5.76 5.62 -1.36
C SER A 65 -6.07 4.12 -1.25
N LEU A 66 -6.76 3.55 -2.24
CA LEU A 66 -7.04 2.11 -2.31
C LEU A 66 -5.76 1.29 -2.48
N LEU A 67 -4.85 1.71 -3.37
CA LEU A 67 -3.56 1.04 -3.59
C LEU A 67 -2.71 1.01 -2.32
N VAL A 68 -2.73 2.11 -1.58
CA VAL A 68 -2.06 2.24 -0.28
C VAL A 68 -2.68 1.30 0.75
N GLY A 69 -4.01 1.31 0.90
CA GLY A 69 -4.71 0.44 1.83
C GLY A 69 -4.45 -1.05 1.55
N LEU A 70 -4.50 -1.45 0.29
CA LEU A 70 -4.22 -2.82 -0.14
C LEU A 70 -2.76 -3.24 0.14
N SER A 71 -1.82 -2.30 0.00
CA SER A 71 -0.40 -2.57 0.26
C SER A 71 -0.11 -2.80 1.75
N ILE A 72 -0.76 -2.03 2.63
CA ILE A 72 -0.61 -2.17 4.09
C ILE A 72 -1.27 -3.45 4.57
N ASP A 73 -2.45 -3.78 4.07
CA ASP A 73 -3.18 -5.02 4.39
C ASP A 73 -2.31 -6.25 4.09
N TYR A 74 -1.71 -6.29 2.90
CA TYR A 74 -0.78 -7.35 2.52
C TYR A 74 0.42 -7.47 3.46
N LEU A 75 1.04 -6.34 3.81
CA LEU A 75 2.20 -6.30 4.71
C LEU A 75 1.87 -6.89 6.08
N VAL A 76 0.71 -6.55 6.63
CA VAL A 76 0.25 -7.07 7.92
C VAL A 76 0.00 -8.57 7.84
N HIS A 77 -0.71 -9.04 6.81
CA HIS A 77 -0.98 -10.47 6.61
C HIS A 77 0.30 -11.29 6.41
N LEU A 78 1.22 -10.80 5.57
CA LEU A 78 2.51 -11.43 5.31
C LEU A 78 3.34 -11.55 6.60
N ALA A 79 3.34 -10.49 7.40
CA ALA A 79 4.15 -10.41 8.60
C ALA A 79 3.55 -11.20 9.78
N SER A 80 2.22 -11.31 9.86
CA SER A 80 1.53 -12.26 10.77
C SER A 80 1.85 -13.71 10.40
N ALA A 81 1.79 -14.09 9.12
CA ALA A 81 2.15 -15.43 8.68
C ALA A 81 3.64 -15.77 8.89
N TYR A 82 4.52 -14.78 8.76
CA TYR A 82 5.94 -14.94 9.08
C TYR A 82 6.17 -15.25 10.58
N GLN A 83 5.38 -14.68 11.48
CA GLN A 83 5.43 -14.97 12.92
C GLN A 83 4.79 -16.29 13.30
N ASP A 84 3.75 -16.73 12.61
CA ASP A 84 3.14 -18.03 12.91
C ASP A 84 4.14 -19.17 12.66
N GLN A 85 5.06 -18.96 11.73
CA GLN A 85 6.13 -19.91 11.43
C GLN A 85 7.35 -19.76 12.37
N LEU A 86 7.34 -18.87 13.39
CA LEU A 86 8.50 -18.45 14.21
C LEU A 86 9.19 -19.60 15.01
N ALA A 87 8.53 -20.75 15.16
CA ALA A 87 9.08 -21.89 15.89
C ALA A 87 9.82 -22.95 15.03
N THR A 88 9.59 -23.00 13.71
CA THR A 88 9.88 -24.23 12.93
C THR A 88 10.84 -24.09 11.74
N GLN A 89 11.19 -22.88 11.28
CA GLN A 89 11.84 -22.66 9.98
C GLN A 89 12.98 -21.62 10.03
N SER A 90 13.92 -21.70 9.08
CA SER A 90 14.96 -20.67 8.89
C SER A 90 14.36 -19.36 8.36
N ARG A 91 14.98 -18.21 8.64
CA ARG A 91 14.46 -16.87 8.28
C ARG A 91 14.08 -16.75 6.79
N VAL A 92 14.94 -17.27 5.91
CA VAL A 92 14.74 -17.21 4.44
C VAL A 92 13.55 -18.08 4.02
N GLN A 93 13.44 -19.28 4.58
CA GLN A 93 12.39 -20.23 4.20
C GLN A 93 11.00 -19.75 4.60
N ARG A 94 10.92 -19.01 5.72
CA ARG A 94 9.69 -18.31 6.13
C ARG A 94 9.28 -17.20 5.20
N THR A 95 10.23 -16.35 4.81
CA THR A 95 9.93 -15.25 3.88
C THR A 95 9.42 -15.81 2.56
N ILE A 96 10.06 -16.87 2.05
CA ILE A 96 9.63 -17.54 0.82
C ILE A 96 8.24 -18.18 1.01
N ALA A 97 7.99 -18.89 2.11
CA ALA A 97 6.71 -19.51 2.39
C ALA A 97 5.57 -18.48 2.49
N ALA A 98 5.77 -17.41 3.28
CA ALA A 98 4.80 -16.34 3.43
C ALA A 98 4.54 -15.62 2.10
N VAL A 99 5.60 -15.28 1.34
CA VAL A 99 5.43 -14.65 0.01
C VAL A 99 4.77 -15.59 -0.99
N SER A 100 5.01 -16.90 -0.93
CA SER A 100 4.36 -17.86 -1.83
C SER A 100 2.85 -17.99 -1.56
N GLN A 101 2.44 -17.87 -0.29
CA GLN A 101 1.05 -17.98 0.12
C GLN A 101 0.23 -16.73 -0.26
N PHE A 102 0.79 -15.53 -0.05
CA PHE A 102 0.05 -14.28 -0.30
C PHE A 102 0.42 -13.62 -1.65
N GLY A 103 1.56 -13.91 -2.25
CA GLY A 103 1.98 -13.30 -3.51
C GLY A 103 1.06 -13.66 -4.69
N GLY A 104 0.51 -14.88 -4.70
CA GLY A 104 -0.45 -15.32 -5.70
C GLY A 104 -1.75 -14.49 -5.68
N THR A 105 -2.23 -14.11 -4.49
CA THR A 105 -3.48 -13.33 -4.36
C THR A 105 -3.29 -11.89 -4.80
N VAL A 106 -2.14 -11.28 -4.49
CA VAL A 106 -1.80 -9.92 -4.94
C VAL A 106 -1.69 -9.86 -6.46
N MET A 107 -0.97 -10.80 -7.08
CA MET A 107 -0.84 -10.83 -8.54
C MET A 107 -2.19 -11.05 -9.23
N ALA A 108 -3.03 -11.93 -8.67
CA ALA A 108 -4.38 -12.14 -9.17
C ALA A 108 -5.24 -10.86 -9.06
N GLY A 109 -5.19 -10.18 -7.91
CA GLY A 109 -5.91 -8.92 -7.69
C GLY A 109 -5.43 -7.77 -8.58
N ALA A 110 -4.11 -7.67 -8.80
CA ALA A 110 -3.53 -6.71 -9.72
C ALA A 110 -3.95 -7.01 -11.17
N ALA A 111 -3.99 -8.29 -11.56
CA ALA A 111 -4.43 -8.71 -12.88
C ALA A 111 -5.91 -8.38 -13.13
N THR A 112 -6.82 -8.70 -12.20
CA THR A 112 -8.24 -8.32 -12.35
C THR A 112 -8.44 -6.82 -12.36
N THR A 113 -7.73 -6.06 -11.50
CA THR A 113 -7.82 -4.59 -11.48
C THR A 113 -7.31 -3.98 -12.78
N GLY A 114 -6.17 -4.46 -13.30
CA GLY A 114 -5.61 -4.02 -14.56
C GLY A 114 -6.52 -4.37 -15.74
N LEU A 115 -7.07 -5.58 -15.76
CA LEU A 115 -8.06 -5.98 -16.77
C LEU A 115 -9.30 -5.09 -16.71
N SER A 116 -9.84 -4.81 -15.52
CA SER A 116 -10.97 -3.89 -15.36
C SER A 116 -10.64 -2.49 -15.86
N ALA A 117 -9.44 -1.96 -15.58
CA ALA A 117 -9.00 -0.66 -16.09
C ALA A 117 -8.93 -0.64 -17.63
N VAL A 118 -8.40 -1.69 -18.26
CA VAL A 118 -8.34 -1.84 -19.72
C VAL A 118 -9.74 -1.92 -20.34
N PHE A 119 -10.63 -2.72 -19.75
CA PHE A 119 -12.02 -2.82 -20.20
C PHE A 119 -12.77 -1.49 -20.08
N LEU A 120 -12.53 -0.73 -19.01
CA LEU A 120 -13.10 0.59 -18.81
C LEU A 120 -12.57 1.63 -19.81
N LEU A 121 -11.29 1.54 -20.20
CA LEU A 121 -10.69 2.39 -21.24
C LEU A 121 -11.23 2.08 -22.64
N MET A 122 -11.61 0.83 -22.93
CA MET A 122 -12.23 0.46 -24.20
C MET A 122 -13.72 0.84 -24.30
N GLY A 123 -14.36 1.18 -23.19
CA GLY A 123 -15.71 1.73 -23.18
C GLY A 123 -15.70 3.22 -23.50
N THR A 124 -16.39 3.66 -24.56
CA THR A 124 -16.57 5.08 -24.92
C THR A 124 -17.38 5.85 -23.86
N LEU A 125 -16.76 6.17 -22.73
CA LEU A 125 -17.23 7.17 -21.79
C LEU A 125 -16.30 8.37 -21.94
N THR A 126 -16.85 9.49 -22.44
CA THR A 126 -16.17 10.78 -22.69
C THR A 126 -15.45 11.38 -21.47
N PHE A 127 -15.56 10.78 -20.29
CA PHE A 127 -14.81 11.11 -19.09
C PHE A 127 -13.35 10.59 -19.10
N PHE A 128 -13.05 9.49 -19.83
CA PHE A 128 -11.72 8.85 -19.84
C PHE A 128 -10.74 9.41 -20.89
N SER A 129 -11.21 10.19 -21.87
CA SER A 129 -10.34 10.79 -22.91
C SER A 129 -9.36 11.85 -22.37
N GLY A 130 -9.53 12.32 -21.14
CA GLY A 130 -8.60 13.24 -20.47
C GLY A 130 -7.56 12.57 -19.57
N VAL A 131 -7.57 11.23 -19.50
CA VAL A 131 -6.73 10.40 -18.60
C VAL A 131 -5.75 9.51 -19.39
N GLY A 132 -5.50 9.86 -20.66
CA GLY A 132 -4.43 9.28 -21.47
C GLY A 132 -3.25 10.22 -21.56
#